data_AF-A0A4Q2DTY3-F1
#
_entry.id   AF-A0A4Q2DTY3-F1
#
_cell.length_a   1.000
_cell.length_b   1.000
_cell.length_c   1.000
_cell.angle_alpha   90.00
_cell.angle_beta   90.00
_cell.angle_gamma   90.00
#
_symmetry.space_group_name_H-M   'P 1'
#
loop_
_entity.id
_entity.type
_entity.pdbx_description
1 polymer ?
#
loop_
_entity_poly.entity_id
_entity_poly.type
_entity_poly.pdbx_seq_one_letter_code
_entity_poly.pdbx_strand_id
1 'polypeptide(L)'
;MRTRPSNKKKTPTSLDQGLEEQKRLVSSELKESVINDFLRKSRSYSLAQHRWKLPRSCTKLLDNDPYTPFLKILSSILRHFWKESCAQGTRKIVDTHATRLPHRGADSANHSSSPSFVIKALGPSFSSSGSNPGGDLGEIGFSNVSSCIDIRIEDKEIPVSEQLTRVAIYARQIFIQQPNRRFVRLLILSGEHFRLFHFDRSGVQYTPLVNFHDDPHTFVRVVLGLSSPDESDIGLNTSIQWTIENGQKVSGTLRTHNSEGQEVIYPLSSVEPFFFRGGIRGRATICWSVRDSVTGEELVVKDSWRDDDRVSEHVYLQEALGIPGVVQMVSCEPDRGQTKHLRGFGDSIPAGFHNRIETRVVIKSYGKSVKYFTSAMQVVCALRDAIAGHMELYKKGTLHRDVSIYNVLLGKPDAEPGYRGILIDFDMATRRDGGSSTDWRVLSYAETTTMTHFPATT
;
A
#
# COMPACT_ATOMS: atom_id res chain seq x y z
N MET A 1 14.94 51.32 30.25
CA MET A 1 15.31 50.21 29.34
C MET A 1 14.30 49.08 29.51
N ARG A 2 13.37 48.91 28.56
CA ARG A 2 12.45 47.75 28.52
C ARG A 2 12.99 46.76 27.48
N THR A 3 13.44 45.60 27.92
CA THR A 3 13.96 44.51 27.10
C THR A 3 12.82 43.82 26.36
N ARG A 4 12.95 43.69 25.03
CA ARG A 4 12.03 42.92 24.17
C ARG A 4 12.09 41.42 24.51
N PRO A 5 10.98 40.66 24.43
CA PRO A 5 11.04 39.22 24.59
C PRO A 5 11.67 38.58 23.36
N SER A 6 12.60 37.66 23.58
CA SER A 6 13.25 36.86 22.54
C SER A 6 12.25 35.95 21.84
N ASN A 7 12.15 36.05 20.51
CA ASN A 7 11.50 35.07 19.66
C ASN A 7 12.29 33.74 19.74
N LYS A 8 11.90 32.86 20.65
CA LYS A 8 12.33 31.46 20.61
C LYS A 8 11.62 30.80 19.42
N LYS A 9 12.35 30.53 18.34
CA LYS A 9 11.92 29.64 17.26
C LYS A 9 11.47 28.32 17.90
N LYS A 10 10.18 27.98 17.81
CA LYS A 10 9.67 26.67 18.20
C LYS A 10 10.36 25.61 17.35
N THR A 11 10.91 24.58 17.98
CA THR A 11 11.37 23.37 17.32
C THR A 11 10.17 22.73 16.57
N PRO A 12 10.32 22.34 15.29
CA PRO A 12 9.24 21.71 14.53
C PRO A 12 8.78 20.42 15.22
N THR A 13 7.47 20.17 15.24
CA THR A 13 6.92 18.90 15.75
C THR A 13 7.25 17.75 14.79
N SER A 14 7.14 16.49 15.23
CA SER A 14 7.31 15.33 14.34
C SER A 14 6.30 15.31 13.17
N LEU A 15 5.13 15.96 13.34
CA LEU A 15 4.18 16.23 12.26
C LEU A 15 4.70 17.25 11.24
N ASP A 16 5.43 18.27 11.68
CA ASP A 16 6.03 19.30 10.79
C ASP A 16 7.21 18.75 9.99
N GLN A 17 7.95 17.77 10.53
CA GLN A 17 9.01 17.06 9.82
C GLN A 17 8.43 16.11 8.76
N GLY A 18 7.40 15.32 9.11
CA GLY A 18 6.68 14.50 8.14
C GLY A 18 5.97 15.31 7.05
N LEU A 19 5.65 16.58 7.31
CA LEU A 19 5.07 17.53 6.35
C LEU A 19 6.07 17.96 5.28
N GLU A 20 7.26 18.44 5.66
CA GLU A 20 8.29 18.83 4.68
C GLU A 20 8.79 17.64 3.85
N GLU A 21 8.81 16.45 4.44
CA GLU A 21 9.20 15.25 3.70
C GLU A 21 8.08 14.72 2.79
N GLN A 22 6.80 14.82 3.17
CA GLN A 22 5.69 14.56 2.23
C GLN A 22 5.65 15.56 1.08
N LYS A 23 5.97 16.84 1.32
CA LYS A 23 6.15 17.84 0.25
C LYS A 23 7.32 17.48 -0.67
N ARG A 24 8.43 16.97 -0.12
CA ARG A 24 9.61 16.52 -0.86
C ARG A 24 9.39 15.23 -1.65
N LEU A 25 8.62 14.29 -1.11
CA LEU A 25 8.30 12.99 -1.74
C LEU A 25 7.34 13.11 -2.93
N VAL A 26 6.58 14.19 -3.00
CA VAL A 26 5.58 14.42 -4.04
C VAL A 26 6.19 15.08 -5.29
N SER A 27 7.32 15.77 -5.18
CA SER A 27 8.06 16.34 -6.31
C SER A 27 9.32 17.05 -5.80
N SER A 28 10.44 16.32 -5.69
CA SER A 28 11.72 16.92 -5.30
C SER A 28 12.45 17.65 -6.45
N GLU A 29 11.93 17.59 -7.68
CA GLU A 29 12.69 18.07 -8.86
C GLU A 29 12.12 19.33 -9.53
N LEU A 30 10.85 19.68 -9.33
CA LEU A 30 10.29 20.84 -10.02
C LEU A 30 10.78 22.14 -9.37
N LYS A 31 11.55 22.96 -10.09
CA LYS A 31 12.03 24.24 -9.58
C LYS A 31 10.87 25.22 -9.40
N GLU A 32 10.90 26.01 -8.33
CA GLU A 32 9.86 27.03 -8.07
C GLU A 32 9.72 28.03 -9.21
N SER A 33 10.80 28.34 -9.92
CA SER A 33 10.79 29.20 -11.11
C SER A 33 9.84 28.69 -12.20
N VAL A 34 9.78 27.37 -12.42
CA VAL A 34 8.90 26.75 -13.42
C VAL A 34 7.44 26.88 -12.99
N ILE A 35 7.16 26.66 -11.70
CA ILE A 35 5.80 26.86 -11.15
C ILE A 35 5.40 28.33 -11.25
N ASN A 36 6.30 29.27 -10.94
CA ASN A 36 6.04 30.70 -11.08
C ASN A 36 5.68 31.10 -12.51
N ASP A 37 6.38 30.54 -13.50
CA ASP A 37 6.07 30.80 -14.91
C ASP A 37 4.70 30.25 -15.31
N PHE A 38 4.31 29.07 -14.79
CA PHE A 38 2.96 28.54 -14.95
C PHE A 38 1.91 29.45 -14.31
N LEU A 39 2.08 29.83 -13.04
CA LEU A 39 1.14 30.68 -12.31
C LEU A 39 0.95 32.04 -13.00
N ARG A 40 2.01 32.62 -13.57
CA ARG A 40 1.96 33.87 -14.34
C ARG A 40 1.13 33.76 -15.61
N LYS A 41 1.19 32.61 -16.29
CA LYS A 41 0.47 32.36 -17.55
C LYS A 41 -0.93 31.77 -17.34
N SER A 42 -1.21 31.24 -16.15
CA SER A 42 -2.44 30.53 -15.83
C SER A 42 -3.64 31.47 -15.78
N ARG A 43 -4.70 31.14 -16.52
CA ARG A 43 -5.99 31.85 -16.42
C ARG A 43 -6.69 31.56 -15.09
N SER A 44 -6.32 30.47 -14.41
CA SER A 44 -6.95 29.99 -13.18
C SER A 44 -6.29 30.55 -11.92
N TYR A 45 -5.19 31.30 -12.04
CA TYR A 45 -4.52 31.95 -10.91
C TYR A 45 -4.54 33.47 -11.09
N SER A 46 -4.70 34.21 -10.00
CA SER A 46 -4.68 35.67 -9.95
C SER A 46 -3.39 36.11 -9.27
N LEU A 47 -2.41 36.57 -10.06
CA LEU A 47 -1.17 37.12 -9.51
C LEU A 47 -1.43 38.35 -8.63
N ALA A 48 -2.32 39.24 -9.06
CA ALA A 48 -2.64 40.47 -8.32
C ALA A 48 -3.24 40.20 -6.94
N GLN A 49 -3.98 39.10 -6.79
CA GLN A 49 -4.60 38.73 -5.51
C GLN A 49 -3.77 37.71 -4.74
N HIS A 50 -2.76 37.08 -5.37
CA HIS A 50 -2.06 35.90 -4.87
C HIS A 50 -3.03 34.75 -4.50
N ARG A 51 -4.01 34.45 -5.38
CA ARG A 51 -5.03 33.41 -5.12
C ARG A 51 -5.42 32.67 -6.39
N TRP A 52 -5.89 31.44 -6.22
CA TRP A 52 -6.59 30.70 -7.28
C TRP A 52 -7.96 31.32 -7.50
N LYS A 53 -8.41 31.35 -8.75
CA LYS A 53 -9.72 31.89 -9.13
C LYS A 53 -10.80 30.85 -8.83
N LEU A 54 -11.15 30.78 -7.55
CA LEU A 54 -12.31 30.06 -7.04
C LEU A 54 -13.41 31.05 -6.64
N PRO A 55 -14.69 30.64 -6.61
CA PRO A 55 -15.74 31.41 -5.97
C PRO A 55 -15.37 31.70 -4.52
N ARG A 56 -15.57 32.95 -4.05
CA ARG A 56 -15.27 33.36 -2.65
C ARG A 56 -16.07 32.59 -1.59
N SER A 57 -17.11 31.89 -2.02
CA SER A 57 -17.83 30.89 -1.24
C SER A 57 -18.45 29.88 -2.19
N CYS A 58 -18.39 28.59 -1.85
CA CYS A 58 -19.12 27.54 -2.56
C CYS A 58 -20.65 27.74 -2.46
N THR A 59 -21.16 28.47 -1.46
CA THR A 59 -22.59 28.80 -1.35
C THR A 59 -23.04 29.97 -2.24
N LYS A 60 -22.11 30.75 -2.83
CA LYS A 60 -22.41 31.89 -3.73
C LYS A 60 -22.23 31.56 -5.22
N LEU A 61 -22.10 30.28 -5.57
CA LEU A 61 -22.04 29.86 -6.97
C LEU A 61 -23.33 30.25 -7.67
N LEU A 62 -23.21 31.23 -8.56
CA LEU A 62 -24.28 31.77 -9.37
C LEU A 62 -24.90 30.76 -10.36
N ASP A 63 -24.53 29.46 -10.34
CA ASP A 63 -25.04 28.44 -11.29
C ASP A 63 -25.08 26.98 -10.75
N ASN A 64 -25.19 26.74 -9.43
CA ASN A 64 -25.30 25.37 -8.86
C ASN A 64 -24.13 24.38 -9.12
N ASP A 65 -23.01 24.77 -9.75
CA ASP A 65 -21.88 23.87 -10.05
C ASP A 65 -20.60 24.19 -9.26
N PRO A 66 -20.39 23.55 -8.09
CA PRO A 66 -19.18 23.72 -7.28
C PRO A 66 -17.96 22.98 -7.78
N TYR A 67 -18.09 22.10 -8.76
CA TYR A 67 -17.01 21.22 -9.20
C TYR A 67 -16.22 21.83 -10.35
N THR A 68 -16.88 22.47 -11.32
CA THR A 68 -16.23 23.02 -12.51
C THR A 68 -15.00 23.92 -12.24
N PRO A 69 -15.01 24.86 -11.27
CA PRO A 69 -13.84 25.68 -10.97
C PRO A 69 -12.61 24.86 -10.55
N PHE A 70 -12.81 23.86 -9.67
CA PHE A 70 -11.73 22.97 -9.24
C PHE A 70 -11.25 22.08 -10.40
N LEU A 71 -12.18 21.53 -11.19
CA LEU A 71 -11.83 20.73 -12.36
C LEU A 71 -10.96 21.53 -13.35
N LYS A 72 -11.30 22.80 -13.60
CA LYS A 72 -10.52 23.70 -14.46
C LYS A 72 -9.11 23.94 -13.93
N ILE A 73 -8.97 24.20 -12.62
CA ILE A 73 -7.66 24.40 -11.97
C ILE A 73 -6.80 23.14 -12.12
N LEU A 74 -7.30 21.99 -11.64
CA LEU A 74 -6.56 20.73 -11.64
C LEU A 74 -6.19 20.30 -13.06
N SER A 75 -7.14 20.40 -14.01
CA SER A 75 -6.88 20.08 -15.42
C SER A 75 -5.86 21.03 -16.06
N SER A 76 -5.84 22.31 -15.66
CA SER A 76 -4.86 23.27 -16.19
C SER A 76 -3.43 22.97 -15.72
N ILE A 77 -3.28 22.46 -14.50
CA ILE A 77 -1.98 22.01 -13.97
C ILE A 77 -1.49 20.81 -14.79
N LEU A 78 -2.27 19.73 -14.89
CA LEU A 78 -1.88 18.54 -15.64
C LEU A 78 -1.59 18.87 -17.11
N ARG A 79 -2.44 19.69 -17.75
CA ARG A 79 -2.26 20.07 -19.16
C ARG A 79 -0.99 20.88 -19.40
N HIS A 80 -0.53 21.65 -18.41
CA HIS A 80 0.70 22.42 -18.56
C HIS A 80 1.93 21.53 -18.40
N PHE A 81 1.99 20.78 -17.30
CA PHE A 81 3.20 20.04 -16.92
C PHE A 81 3.34 18.70 -17.64
N TRP A 82 2.24 18.03 -18.00
CA TRP A 82 2.25 16.75 -18.73
C TRP A 82 2.01 16.90 -20.24
N LYS A 83 2.17 18.11 -20.77
CA LYS A 83 1.95 18.41 -22.20
C LYS A 83 3.00 17.80 -23.11
N GLU A 84 4.28 17.93 -22.73
CA GLU A 84 5.44 17.59 -23.56
C GLU A 84 6.11 16.26 -23.15
N SER A 85 5.63 15.64 -22.08
CA SER A 85 6.08 14.34 -21.61
C SER A 85 5.49 13.20 -22.44
N CYS A 86 6.17 12.05 -22.48
CA CYS A 86 5.61 10.76 -22.92
C CYS A 86 4.29 10.39 -22.18
N ALA A 87 3.97 11.08 -21.09
CA ALA A 87 2.73 10.99 -20.34
C ALA A 87 1.52 11.68 -20.99
N GLN A 88 1.67 12.42 -22.09
CA GLN A 88 0.57 13.19 -22.65
C GLN A 88 -0.63 12.26 -22.95
N GLY A 89 -1.78 12.56 -22.37
CA GLY A 89 -3.00 11.76 -22.50
C GLY A 89 -3.08 10.54 -21.57
N THR A 90 -2.02 10.17 -20.85
CA THR A 90 -2.03 9.05 -19.89
C THR A 90 -2.65 9.41 -18.54
N ARG A 91 -2.87 10.70 -18.26
CA ARG A 91 -3.45 11.22 -17.02
C ARG A 91 -4.54 12.23 -17.34
N LYS A 92 -5.72 12.06 -16.75
CA LYS A 92 -6.87 12.96 -16.94
C LYS A 92 -7.65 13.11 -15.65
N ILE A 93 -7.91 14.35 -15.23
CA ILE A 93 -8.90 14.61 -14.18
C ILE A 93 -10.28 14.39 -14.79
N VAL A 94 -11.07 13.54 -14.16
CA VAL A 94 -12.43 13.21 -14.59
C VAL A 94 -13.39 13.56 -13.46
N ASP A 95 -14.47 14.23 -13.82
CA ASP A 95 -15.57 14.48 -12.90
C ASP A 95 -16.38 13.20 -12.67
N THR A 96 -16.45 12.75 -11.41
CA THR A 96 -17.09 11.51 -10.99
C THR A 96 -18.05 11.70 -9.83
N HIS A 97 -18.40 12.94 -9.47
CA HIS A 97 -19.24 13.21 -8.28
C HIS A 97 -20.61 12.53 -8.38
N ALA A 98 -21.15 12.39 -9.59
CA ALA A 98 -22.40 11.68 -9.89
C ALA A 98 -22.19 10.24 -10.39
N THR A 99 -20.95 9.76 -10.48
CA THR A 99 -20.60 8.43 -11.00
C THR A 99 -20.38 7.46 -9.86
N ARG A 100 -21.06 6.31 -9.87
CA ARG A 100 -20.88 5.25 -8.88
C ARG A 100 -19.77 4.30 -9.34
N LEU A 101 -18.63 4.32 -8.67
CA LEU A 101 -17.53 3.40 -8.96
C LEU A 101 -17.73 2.07 -8.21
N PRO A 102 -17.77 0.92 -8.90
CA PRO A 102 -18.06 -0.36 -8.28
C PRO A 102 -16.92 -0.85 -7.39
N HIS A 103 -17.29 -1.48 -6.27
CA HIS A 103 -16.35 -2.11 -5.35
C HIS A 103 -16.09 -3.57 -5.74
N ARG A 104 -14.88 -4.09 -5.47
CA ARG A 104 -14.55 -5.51 -5.56
C ARG A 104 -14.27 -6.11 -4.17
N GLY A 105 -14.56 -7.40 -3.99
CA GLY A 105 -14.39 -8.14 -2.73
C GLY A 105 -15.57 -9.05 -2.36
N ALA A 106 -15.38 -9.95 -1.39
CA ALA A 106 -16.36 -10.99 -1.01
C ALA A 106 -17.75 -10.44 -0.62
N ASP A 107 -17.81 -9.23 -0.04
CA ASP A 107 -19.05 -8.61 0.45
C ASP A 107 -19.50 -7.41 -0.43
N SER A 108 -18.99 -7.28 -1.66
CA SER A 108 -19.08 -6.01 -2.42
C SER A 108 -20.02 -6.02 -3.63
N ALA A 109 -20.79 -7.09 -3.86
CA ALA A 109 -21.53 -7.31 -5.10
C ALA A 109 -22.46 -6.13 -5.49
N ASN A 110 -22.88 -5.29 -4.54
CA ASN A 110 -23.71 -4.10 -4.78
C ASN A 110 -23.14 -2.80 -4.17
N HIS A 111 -21.88 -2.80 -3.70
CA HIS A 111 -21.30 -1.61 -3.09
C HIS A 111 -20.59 -0.74 -4.13
N SER A 112 -20.75 0.57 -3.99
CA SER A 112 -20.10 1.56 -4.83
C SER A 112 -19.81 2.82 -4.03
N SER A 113 -18.92 3.66 -4.56
CA SER A 113 -18.63 4.96 -3.97
C SER A 113 -18.30 5.98 -5.04
N SER A 114 -18.59 7.25 -4.78
CA SER A 114 -18.48 8.34 -5.74
C SER A 114 -17.51 9.41 -5.23
N PRO A 115 -16.19 9.27 -5.48
CA PRO A 115 -15.27 10.38 -5.25
C PRO A 115 -15.66 11.57 -6.15
N SER A 116 -15.47 12.81 -5.69
CA SER A 116 -15.81 13.98 -6.51
C SER A 116 -15.08 13.96 -7.84
N PHE A 117 -13.75 13.81 -7.81
CA PHE A 117 -12.94 13.60 -9.00
C PHE A 117 -12.03 12.38 -8.85
N VAL A 118 -11.61 11.86 -9.99
CA VAL A 118 -10.51 10.91 -10.08
C VAL A 118 -9.45 11.38 -11.07
N ILE A 119 -8.24 10.91 -10.86
CA ILE A 119 -7.17 11.01 -11.84
C ILE A 119 -7.14 9.70 -12.62
N LYS A 120 -7.87 9.65 -13.75
CA LYS A 120 -7.81 8.53 -14.69
C LYS A 120 -6.38 8.34 -15.15
N ALA A 121 -5.91 7.10 -15.13
CA ALA A 121 -4.56 6.73 -15.51
C ALA A 121 -4.58 5.63 -16.58
N LEU A 122 -3.64 5.75 -17.52
CA LEU A 122 -3.26 4.71 -18.46
C LEU A 122 -1.82 4.29 -18.17
N GLY A 123 -1.49 3.06 -18.51
CA GLY A 123 -0.20 2.47 -18.26
C GLY A 123 -0.32 0.96 -18.04
N PRO A 124 0.81 0.27 -17.94
CA PRO A 124 0.84 -1.18 -17.83
C PRO A 124 0.22 -1.71 -16.53
N SER A 125 0.10 -0.90 -15.48
CA SER A 125 -0.60 -1.30 -14.25
C SER A 125 -2.12 -1.12 -14.29
N PHE A 126 -2.67 -0.40 -15.27
CA PHE A 126 -4.06 0.05 -15.27
C PHE A 126 -4.91 -0.69 -16.31
N SER A 127 -6.09 -1.15 -15.89
CA SER A 127 -7.10 -1.73 -16.79
C SER A 127 -8.39 -0.93 -16.74
N SER A 128 -8.94 -0.65 -17.91
CA SER A 128 -10.28 -0.09 -18.03
C SER A 128 -11.31 -1.16 -17.65
N SER A 129 -12.45 -0.77 -17.09
CA SER A 129 -13.58 -1.69 -17.00
C SER A 129 -14.17 -1.83 -18.42
N GLY A 130 -14.29 -3.05 -18.95
CA GLY A 130 -15.09 -3.32 -20.17
C GLY A 130 -16.55 -3.50 -19.76
N SER A 131 -17.58 -3.15 -20.55
CA SER A 131 -17.71 -3.21 -22.01
C SER A 131 -18.90 -2.37 -22.51
N ASN A 132 -18.69 -1.52 -23.53
CA ASN A 132 -19.68 -1.25 -24.58
C ASN A 132 -18.96 -0.72 -25.83
N PRO A 133 -19.07 -1.40 -27.00
CA PRO A 133 -18.58 -0.87 -28.26
C PRO A 133 -19.54 0.25 -28.71
N GLY A 134 -19.17 1.52 -28.44
CA GLY A 134 -19.93 2.69 -28.89
C GLY A 134 -20.04 3.86 -27.90
N GLY A 135 -19.52 3.73 -26.67
CA GLY A 135 -19.52 4.82 -25.69
C GLY A 135 -18.24 5.66 -25.71
N ASP A 136 -18.37 6.97 -25.91
CA ASP A 136 -17.28 7.93 -25.79
C ASP A 136 -16.80 7.98 -24.32
N LEU A 137 -15.49 7.84 -24.10
CA LEU A 137 -14.78 7.54 -22.83
C LEU A 137 -14.98 6.12 -22.25
N GLY A 138 -13.96 5.26 -22.42
CA GLY A 138 -13.86 3.99 -21.70
C GLY A 138 -14.06 4.14 -20.18
N GLU A 139 -14.88 3.26 -19.62
CA GLU A 139 -15.47 3.30 -18.28
C GLU A 139 -14.43 3.53 -17.16
N ILE A 140 -14.77 4.41 -16.21
CA ILE A 140 -13.93 4.76 -15.06
C ILE A 140 -14.18 3.75 -13.93
N GLY A 141 -13.12 3.21 -13.35
CA GLY A 141 -13.19 2.29 -12.22
C GLY A 141 -11.94 2.36 -11.34
N PHE A 142 -11.97 1.76 -10.16
CA PHE A 142 -10.79 1.80 -9.28
C PHE A 142 -9.56 1.07 -9.87
N SER A 143 -9.70 0.30 -10.95
CA SER A 143 -8.61 -0.32 -11.69
C SER A 143 -7.86 0.62 -12.65
N ASN A 144 -8.42 1.79 -13.02
CA ASN A 144 -7.79 2.78 -13.91
C ASN A 144 -7.70 4.19 -13.31
N VAL A 145 -7.61 4.29 -11.99
CA VAL A 145 -7.42 5.57 -11.28
C VAL A 145 -6.12 5.57 -10.50
N SER A 146 -5.33 6.63 -10.64
CA SER A 146 -4.10 6.81 -9.87
C SER A 146 -4.38 7.35 -8.46
N SER A 147 -5.33 8.28 -8.35
CA SER A 147 -5.76 8.92 -7.11
C SER A 147 -7.22 9.37 -7.20
N CYS A 148 -7.89 9.52 -6.05
CA CYS A 148 -9.17 10.21 -5.91
C CYS A 148 -8.98 11.58 -5.26
N ILE A 149 -9.86 12.52 -5.59
CA ILE A 149 -9.94 13.86 -5.01
C ILE A 149 -11.38 14.08 -4.56
N ASP A 150 -11.61 14.31 -3.28
CA ASP A 150 -12.94 14.56 -2.71
C ASP A 150 -13.11 16.05 -2.40
N ILE A 151 -14.17 16.67 -2.91
CA ILE A 151 -14.48 18.08 -2.69
C ILE A 151 -15.56 18.18 -1.62
N ARG A 152 -15.29 19.02 -0.61
CA ARG A 152 -16.23 19.40 0.45
C ARG A 152 -16.72 20.81 0.17
N ILE A 153 -18.02 20.88 -0.12
CA ILE A 153 -18.75 22.11 -0.47
C ILE A 153 -19.25 22.84 0.80
N GLU A 154 -19.35 22.12 1.91
CA GLU A 154 -19.86 22.65 3.18
C GLU A 154 -18.84 23.57 3.87
N ASP A 155 -19.33 24.71 4.40
CA ASP A 155 -18.52 25.72 5.10
C ASP A 155 -18.01 25.26 6.48
N LYS A 156 -18.52 24.13 7.00
CA LYS A 156 -18.09 23.57 8.30
C LYS A 156 -17.01 22.52 8.08
N GLU A 157 -15.89 22.69 8.79
CA GLU A 157 -14.86 21.66 8.85
C GLU A 157 -15.42 20.40 9.50
N ILE A 158 -15.30 19.30 8.77
CA ILE A 158 -15.71 17.98 9.25
C ILE A 158 -14.54 17.36 10.01
N PRO A 159 -14.80 16.65 11.13
CA PRO A 159 -13.76 15.94 11.86
C PRO A 159 -12.90 15.06 10.94
N VAL A 160 -11.59 15.03 11.21
CA VAL A 160 -10.64 14.24 10.40
C VAL A 160 -11.01 12.74 10.39
N SER A 161 -11.67 12.23 11.43
CA SER A 161 -12.16 10.85 11.48
C SER A 161 -13.19 10.53 10.39
N GLU A 162 -14.09 11.45 10.09
CA GLU A 162 -15.11 11.29 9.04
C GLU A 162 -14.49 11.47 7.65
N GLN A 163 -13.59 12.46 7.49
CA GLN A 163 -12.76 12.59 6.28
C GLN A 163 -12.01 11.27 6.00
N LEU A 164 -11.35 10.73 7.01
CA LEU A 164 -10.58 9.50 6.95
C LEU A 164 -11.45 8.31 6.53
N THR A 165 -12.65 8.21 7.09
CA THR A 165 -13.59 7.10 6.78
C THR A 165 -13.93 7.09 5.30
N ARG A 166 -14.21 8.25 4.71
CA ARG A 166 -14.52 8.40 3.28
C ARG A 166 -13.33 7.99 2.41
N VAL A 167 -12.16 8.59 2.64
CA VAL A 167 -10.99 8.33 1.77
C VAL A 167 -10.40 6.93 1.99
N ALA A 168 -10.59 6.32 3.17
CA ALA A 168 -10.19 4.94 3.40
C ALA A 168 -10.98 3.95 2.53
N ILE A 169 -12.25 4.23 2.21
CA ILE A 169 -13.04 3.42 1.27
C ILE A 169 -12.39 3.44 -0.12
N TYR A 170 -12.02 4.63 -0.62
CA TYR A 170 -11.35 4.77 -1.91
C TYR A 170 -9.98 4.09 -1.91
N ALA A 171 -9.16 4.31 -0.87
CA ALA A 171 -7.84 3.70 -0.73
C ALA A 171 -7.93 2.17 -0.74
N ARG A 172 -8.90 1.60 0.02
CA ARG A 172 -9.12 0.16 0.06
C ARG A 172 -9.49 -0.39 -1.31
N GLN A 173 -10.37 0.27 -2.06
CA GLN A 173 -10.75 -0.19 -3.39
C GLN A 173 -9.59 -0.10 -4.40
N ILE A 174 -8.75 0.93 -4.31
CA ILE A 174 -7.53 1.02 -5.11
C ILE A 174 -6.58 -0.15 -4.78
N PHE A 175 -6.33 -0.44 -3.50
CA PHE A 175 -5.50 -1.59 -3.12
C PHE A 175 -6.07 -2.95 -3.57
N ILE A 176 -7.39 -3.11 -3.57
CA ILE A 176 -8.04 -4.35 -4.02
C ILE A 176 -7.93 -4.51 -5.53
N GLN A 177 -8.17 -3.45 -6.29
CA GLN A 177 -8.26 -3.51 -7.76
C GLN A 177 -6.92 -3.27 -8.46
N GLN A 178 -5.90 -2.87 -7.70
CA GLN A 178 -4.54 -2.66 -8.17
C GLN A 178 -3.56 -3.40 -7.24
N PRO A 179 -3.42 -4.71 -7.41
CA PRO A 179 -2.68 -5.57 -6.48
C PRO A 179 -1.18 -5.23 -6.39
N ASN A 180 -0.59 -4.55 -7.38
CA ASN A 180 0.79 -4.08 -7.30
C ASN A 180 0.95 -2.73 -6.56
N ARG A 181 -0.06 -2.25 -5.82
CA ARG A 181 0.02 -0.97 -5.09
C ARG A 181 0.67 -1.11 -3.70
N ARG A 182 1.79 -0.40 -3.50
CA ARG A 182 2.54 -0.26 -2.22
C ARG A 182 1.94 0.82 -1.32
N PHE A 183 1.60 1.97 -1.90
CA PHE A 183 0.92 3.06 -1.22
C PHE A 183 -0.04 3.78 -2.18
N VAL A 184 -1.01 4.53 -1.66
CA VAL A 184 -1.86 5.44 -2.44
C VAL A 184 -2.01 6.75 -1.71
N ARG A 185 -1.96 7.86 -2.45
CA ARG A 185 -2.21 9.20 -1.92
C ARG A 185 -3.56 9.69 -2.43
N LEU A 186 -4.31 10.39 -1.57
CA LEU A 186 -5.65 10.90 -1.84
C LEU A 186 -5.76 12.34 -1.35
N LEU A 187 -6.54 13.16 -2.03
CA LEU A 187 -6.68 14.58 -1.71
C LEU A 187 -8.11 14.90 -1.27
N ILE A 188 -8.24 15.67 -0.20
CA ILE A 188 -9.50 16.36 0.12
C ILE A 188 -9.29 17.85 -0.12
N LEU A 189 -10.26 18.48 -0.77
CA LEU A 189 -10.37 19.93 -0.94
C LEU A 189 -11.60 20.42 -0.17
N SER A 190 -11.43 21.39 0.72
CA SER A 190 -12.51 21.94 1.54
C SER A 190 -12.34 23.45 1.65
N GLY A 191 -13.28 24.20 1.07
CA GLY A 191 -13.17 25.66 0.94
C GLY A 191 -11.86 26.07 0.25
N GLU A 192 -11.02 26.82 0.97
CA GLU A 192 -9.69 27.28 0.50
C GLU A 192 -8.53 26.34 0.89
N HIS A 193 -8.84 25.18 1.45
CA HIS A 193 -7.83 24.29 2.00
C HIS A 193 -7.78 22.92 1.33
N PHE A 194 -6.63 22.28 1.43
CA PHE A 194 -6.47 20.87 1.09
C PHE A 194 -5.87 20.08 2.25
N ARG A 195 -6.14 18.77 2.22
CA ARG A 195 -5.48 17.78 3.07
C ARG A 195 -5.08 16.58 2.24
N LEU A 196 -3.80 16.22 2.29
CA LEU A 196 -3.28 15.04 1.62
C LEU A 196 -3.30 13.86 2.60
N PHE A 197 -3.80 12.72 2.15
CA PHE A 197 -3.77 11.45 2.87
C PHE A 197 -2.82 10.49 2.14
N HIS A 198 -1.94 9.83 2.88
CA HIS A 198 -1.06 8.76 2.39
C HIS A 198 -1.47 7.47 3.09
N PHE A 199 -1.90 6.49 2.31
CA PHE A 199 -2.21 5.16 2.78
C PHE A 199 -1.15 4.17 2.32
N ASP A 200 -0.68 3.34 3.23
CA ASP A 200 0.27 2.25 2.97
C ASP A 200 -0.09 1.05 3.87
N ARG A 201 0.81 0.07 3.95
CA ARG A 201 0.56 -1.14 4.74
C ARG A 201 0.74 -0.96 6.25
N SER A 202 1.24 0.20 6.69
CA SER A 202 1.27 0.64 8.09
C SER A 202 0.04 1.47 8.48
N GLY A 203 -0.87 1.75 7.55
CA GLY A 203 -2.13 2.47 7.80
C GLY A 203 -2.17 3.80 7.05
N VAL A 204 -2.43 4.89 7.77
CA VAL A 204 -2.59 6.22 7.17
C VAL A 204 -1.67 7.26 7.83
N GLN A 205 -1.24 8.24 7.05
CA GLN A 205 -0.71 9.53 7.49
C GLN A 205 -1.45 10.62 6.73
N TYR A 206 -1.65 11.77 7.34
CA TYR A 206 -2.25 12.91 6.66
C TYR A 206 -1.57 14.21 7.05
N THR A 207 -1.61 15.19 6.16
CA THR A 207 -1.08 16.54 6.42
C THR A 207 -2.02 17.31 7.36
N PRO A 208 -1.55 18.39 8.02
CA PRO A 208 -2.44 19.44 8.48
C PRO A 208 -3.33 19.98 7.35
N LEU A 209 -4.34 20.75 7.71
CA LEU A 209 -5.14 21.49 6.74
C LEU A 209 -4.30 22.65 6.19
N VAL A 210 -4.08 22.70 4.87
CA VAL A 210 -3.19 23.69 4.23
C VAL A 210 -4.00 24.58 3.30
N ASN A 211 -3.87 25.91 3.43
CA ASN A 211 -4.49 26.84 2.51
C ASN A 211 -3.71 26.85 1.18
N PHE A 212 -4.35 26.46 0.07
CA PHE A 212 -3.67 26.37 -1.23
C PHE A 212 -3.50 27.74 -1.92
N HIS A 213 -4.03 28.83 -1.36
CA HIS A 213 -3.71 30.19 -1.79
C HIS A 213 -2.41 30.70 -1.18
N ASP A 214 -2.14 30.36 0.09
CA ASP A 214 -0.93 30.79 0.79
C ASP A 214 0.32 30.07 0.24
N ASP A 215 0.17 28.82 -0.17
CA ASP A 215 1.25 28.01 -0.78
C ASP A 215 0.78 27.34 -2.08
N PRO A 216 0.71 28.11 -3.20
CA PRO A 216 0.30 27.57 -4.48
C PRO A 216 1.33 26.60 -5.07
N HIS A 217 2.60 26.70 -4.67
CA HIS A 217 3.67 25.81 -5.11
C HIS A 217 3.48 24.40 -4.60
N THR A 218 3.26 24.23 -3.29
CA THR A 218 2.94 22.92 -2.71
C THR A 218 1.67 22.36 -3.33
N PHE A 219 0.63 23.17 -3.54
CA PHE A 219 -0.59 22.70 -4.17
C PHE A 219 -0.35 22.14 -5.59
N VAL A 220 0.42 22.86 -6.43
CA VAL A 220 0.82 22.35 -7.75
C VAL A 220 1.61 21.05 -7.62
N ARG A 221 2.61 20.99 -6.73
CA ARG A 221 3.41 19.77 -6.51
C ARG A 221 2.52 18.59 -6.12
N VAL A 222 1.60 18.76 -5.18
CA VAL A 222 0.62 17.73 -4.76
C VAL A 222 -0.17 17.21 -5.94
N VAL A 223 -0.73 18.09 -6.76
CA VAL A 223 -1.50 17.68 -7.94
C VAL A 223 -0.63 16.90 -8.94
N LEU A 224 0.63 17.30 -9.12
CA LEU A 224 1.57 16.59 -9.99
C LEU A 224 1.97 15.22 -9.43
N GLY A 225 2.31 15.12 -8.14
CA GLY A 225 2.67 13.84 -7.53
C GLY A 225 1.52 12.83 -7.50
N LEU A 226 0.27 13.29 -7.37
CA LEU A 226 -0.91 12.42 -7.51
C LEU A 226 -1.14 11.93 -8.94
N SER A 227 -0.60 12.64 -9.92
CA SER A 227 -0.76 12.38 -11.34
C SER A 227 0.54 12.01 -12.05
N SER A 228 1.58 11.60 -11.31
CA SER A 228 2.88 11.30 -11.93
C SER A 228 2.72 10.20 -12.99
N PRO A 229 3.38 10.35 -14.16
CA PRO A 229 3.44 9.28 -15.15
C PRO A 229 4.32 8.12 -14.71
N ASP A 230 5.31 8.38 -13.84
CA ASP A 230 6.09 7.33 -13.23
C ASP A 230 5.20 6.55 -12.26
N GLU A 231 5.03 5.26 -12.54
CA GLU A 231 4.20 4.37 -11.73
C GLU A 231 4.70 4.26 -10.29
N SER A 232 6.02 4.37 -10.07
CA SER A 232 6.62 4.27 -8.73
C SER A 232 6.30 5.49 -7.85
N ASP A 233 6.22 6.69 -8.41
CA ASP A 233 5.87 7.94 -7.70
C ASP A 233 4.45 7.90 -7.11
N ILE A 234 3.54 7.21 -7.81
CA ILE A 234 2.16 6.98 -7.37
C ILE A 234 2.01 5.67 -6.59
N GLY A 235 3.11 4.98 -6.28
CA GLY A 235 3.13 3.85 -5.37
C GLY A 235 2.80 2.50 -6.00
N LEU A 236 2.94 2.35 -7.31
CA LEU A 236 2.89 1.04 -7.97
C LEU A 236 4.27 0.36 -7.92
N ASN A 237 4.26 -0.96 -7.72
CA ASN A 237 5.42 -1.81 -7.79
C ASN A 237 5.67 -2.19 -9.25
N THR A 238 6.71 -1.60 -9.84
CA THR A 238 7.07 -1.78 -11.26
C THR A 238 7.77 -3.11 -11.55
N SER A 239 8.01 -3.96 -10.54
CA SER A 239 8.48 -5.33 -10.77
C SER A 239 7.38 -6.27 -11.28
N ILE A 240 6.11 -5.84 -11.27
CA ILE A 240 5.00 -6.58 -11.86
C ILE A 240 4.39 -5.66 -12.91
N GLN A 241 4.37 -6.11 -14.16
CA GLN A 241 3.87 -5.32 -15.29
C GLN A 241 2.98 -6.16 -16.20
N TRP A 242 2.02 -5.51 -16.86
CA TRP A 242 1.10 -6.17 -17.77
C TRP A 242 1.17 -5.61 -19.18
N THR A 243 0.91 -6.48 -20.14
CA THR A 243 0.55 -6.08 -21.50
C THR A 243 -0.92 -5.74 -21.52
N ILE A 244 -1.25 -4.55 -22.03
CA ILE A 244 -2.61 -4.04 -22.14
C ILE A 244 -3.06 -4.07 -23.60
N GLU A 245 -4.16 -4.76 -23.88
CA GLU A 245 -4.82 -4.78 -25.18
C GLU A 245 -6.27 -4.36 -25.01
N ASN A 246 -6.75 -3.42 -25.82
CA ASN A 246 -8.12 -2.87 -25.75
C ASN A 246 -8.51 -2.41 -24.33
N GLY A 247 -7.54 -1.89 -23.58
CA GLY A 247 -7.73 -1.44 -22.20
C GLY A 247 -7.82 -2.55 -21.16
N GLN A 248 -7.62 -3.82 -21.52
CA GLN A 248 -7.63 -4.97 -20.60
C GLN A 248 -6.22 -5.54 -20.42
N LYS A 249 -5.95 -6.09 -19.23
CA LYS A 249 -4.74 -6.89 -19.00
C LYS A 249 -4.90 -8.24 -19.69
N VAL A 250 -3.99 -8.59 -20.60
CA VAL A 250 -4.02 -9.87 -21.34
C VAL A 250 -2.91 -10.83 -20.93
N SER A 251 -1.77 -10.29 -20.50
CA SER A 251 -0.63 -11.04 -19.99
C SER A 251 0.19 -10.16 -19.06
N GLY A 252 1.14 -10.73 -18.34
CA GLY A 252 2.05 -9.95 -17.52
C GLY A 252 3.30 -10.70 -17.12
N THR A 253 4.24 -9.98 -16.56
CA THR A 253 5.53 -10.49 -16.09
C THR A 253 5.79 -10.04 -14.66
N LEU A 254 6.53 -10.86 -13.93
CA LEU A 254 7.03 -10.58 -12.60
C LEU A 254 8.55 -10.71 -12.59
N ARG A 255 9.22 -9.62 -12.26
CA ARG A 255 10.67 -9.53 -12.11
C ARG A 255 11.08 -9.71 -10.65
N THR A 256 12.09 -10.53 -10.41
CA THR A 256 12.64 -10.86 -9.08
C THR A 256 14.12 -11.21 -9.22
N HIS A 257 14.77 -11.58 -8.12
CA HIS A 257 16.14 -12.12 -8.15
C HIS A 257 16.16 -13.61 -7.74
N ASN A 258 17.08 -14.37 -8.32
CA ASN A 258 17.40 -15.73 -7.87
C ASN A 258 18.28 -15.72 -6.62
N SER A 259 18.65 -16.89 -6.12
CA SER A 259 19.53 -17.03 -4.94
C SER A 259 20.95 -16.47 -5.13
N GLU A 260 21.38 -16.28 -6.37
CA GLU A 260 22.68 -15.67 -6.73
C GLU A 260 22.59 -14.15 -6.90
N GLY A 261 21.40 -13.56 -6.73
CA GLY A 261 21.16 -12.14 -6.93
C GLY A 261 21.04 -11.73 -8.41
N GLN A 262 20.93 -12.68 -9.33
CA GLN A 262 20.69 -12.38 -10.75
C GLN A 262 19.21 -12.13 -11.00
N GLU A 263 18.92 -11.16 -11.87
CA GLU A 263 17.55 -10.83 -12.26
C GLU A 263 16.90 -12.00 -13.01
N VAL A 264 15.67 -12.34 -12.63
CA VAL A 264 14.82 -13.34 -13.26
C VAL A 264 13.46 -12.72 -13.55
N ILE A 265 12.93 -12.97 -14.74
CA ILE A 265 11.61 -12.51 -15.16
C ILE A 265 10.73 -13.73 -15.41
N TYR A 266 9.67 -13.88 -14.63
CA TYR A 266 8.68 -14.93 -14.81
C TYR A 266 7.44 -14.40 -15.53
N PRO A 267 6.97 -15.07 -16.60
CA PRO A 267 5.61 -14.89 -17.10
C PRO A 267 4.58 -15.24 -16.02
N LEU A 268 3.57 -14.37 -15.84
CA LEU A 268 2.43 -14.66 -14.99
C LEU A 268 1.56 -15.73 -15.63
N SER A 269 1.17 -16.75 -14.86
CA SER A 269 0.21 -17.77 -15.30
C SER A 269 -1.22 -17.23 -15.42
N SER A 270 -1.52 -16.13 -14.73
CA SER A 270 -2.79 -15.39 -14.77
C SER A 270 -2.52 -13.90 -14.54
N VAL A 271 -3.31 -13.03 -15.16
CA VAL A 271 -3.19 -11.57 -14.99
C VAL A 271 -3.58 -11.09 -13.59
N GLU A 272 -4.38 -11.86 -12.86
CA GLU A 272 -4.78 -11.57 -11.49
C GLU A 272 -4.09 -12.52 -10.49
N PRO A 273 -3.76 -12.06 -9.28
CA PRO A 273 -3.24 -12.94 -8.24
C PRO A 273 -4.32 -13.94 -7.80
N PHE A 274 -3.92 -15.18 -7.51
CA PHE A 274 -4.88 -16.21 -7.06
C PHE A 274 -5.26 -16.04 -5.59
N PHE A 275 -4.48 -15.26 -4.84
CA PHE A 275 -4.75 -14.93 -3.44
C PHE A 275 -4.28 -13.51 -3.14
N PHE A 276 -5.10 -12.74 -2.42
CA PHE A 276 -4.70 -11.45 -1.87
C PHE A 276 -5.52 -11.10 -0.61
N ARG A 277 -4.96 -10.25 0.25
CA ARG A 277 -5.69 -9.67 1.40
C ARG A 277 -6.00 -8.20 1.15
N GLY A 278 -7.29 -7.86 1.00
CA GLY A 278 -7.77 -6.49 0.73
C GLY A 278 -7.77 -5.52 1.91
N GLY A 279 -7.01 -5.81 2.98
CA GLY A 279 -6.85 -4.90 4.10
C GLY A 279 -5.85 -3.77 3.77
N ILE A 280 -6.08 -2.57 4.32
CA ILE A 280 -5.13 -1.46 4.18
C ILE A 280 -3.87 -1.78 4.99
N ARG A 281 -4.02 -1.92 6.31
CA ARG A 281 -2.93 -2.21 7.24
C ARG A 281 -2.75 -3.72 7.44
N GLY A 282 -1.52 -4.16 7.61
CA GLY A 282 -1.18 -5.54 7.96
C GLY A 282 -0.26 -6.20 6.95
N ARG A 283 -0.33 -7.52 6.86
CA ARG A 283 0.53 -8.34 5.99
C ARG A 283 0.33 -8.08 4.50
N ALA A 284 -0.89 -7.68 4.10
CA ALA A 284 -1.27 -7.43 2.71
C ALA A 284 -0.73 -8.51 1.75
N THR A 285 -0.79 -9.78 2.16
CA THR A 285 -0.22 -10.90 1.40
C THR A 285 -0.87 -11.00 0.03
N ILE A 286 -0.06 -11.16 -1.01
CA ILE A 286 -0.48 -11.37 -2.40
C ILE A 286 0.33 -12.53 -2.96
N CYS A 287 -0.35 -13.51 -3.57
CA CYS A 287 0.30 -14.65 -4.20
C CYS A 287 0.00 -14.72 -5.68
N TRP A 288 1.06 -14.82 -6.48
CA TRP A 288 1.05 -14.92 -7.93
C TRP A 288 1.45 -16.33 -8.34
N SER A 289 0.76 -16.89 -9.33
CA SER A 289 1.23 -18.09 -10.02
C SER A 289 2.06 -17.65 -11.21
N VAL A 290 3.26 -18.19 -11.34
CA VAL A 290 4.20 -17.87 -12.41
C VAL A 290 4.79 -19.14 -12.99
N ARG A 291 5.33 -19.06 -14.21
CA ARG A 291 6.01 -20.18 -14.86
C ARG A 291 7.49 -19.87 -15.04
N ASP A 292 8.36 -20.77 -14.61
CA ASP A 292 9.77 -20.71 -14.97
C ASP A 292 9.92 -21.09 -16.45
N SER A 293 10.41 -20.17 -17.27
CA SER A 293 10.58 -20.38 -18.71
C SER A 293 11.71 -21.35 -19.07
N VAL A 294 12.65 -21.59 -18.16
CA VAL A 294 13.78 -22.51 -18.37
C VAL A 294 13.37 -23.94 -18.03
N THR A 295 12.80 -24.14 -16.84
CA THR A 295 12.43 -25.48 -16.34
C THR A 295 11.01 -25.91 -16.71
N GLY A 296 10.15 -24.95 -17.07
CA GLY A 296 8.72 -25.16 -17.27
C GLY A 296 7.92 -25.31 -15.97
N GLU A 297 8.57 -25.28 -14.80
CA GLU A 297 7.94 -25.49 -13.50
C GLU A 297 7.01 -24.31 -13.13
N GLU A 298 5.86 -24.64 -12.53
CA GLU A 298 4.99 -23.64 -11.92
C GLU A 298 5.49 -23.29 -10.51
N LEU A 299 5.62 -21.99 -10.26
CA LEU A 299 6.08 -21.43 -9.00
C LEU A 299 5.03 -20.48 -8.43
N VAL A 300 5.13 -20.23 -7.13
CA VAL A 300 4.34 -19.22 -6.45
C VAL A 300 5.26 -18.10 -5.99
N VAL A 301 4.91 -16.87 -6.32
CA VAL A 301 5.56 -15.68 -5.78
C VAL A 301 4.65 -15.06 -4.73
N LYS A 302 5.11 -15.02 -3.48
CA LYS A 302 4.42 -14.44 -2.33
C LYS A 302 5.04 -13.09 -1.99
N ASP A 303 4.25 -12.02 -2.14
CA ASP A 303 4.56 -10.68 -1.62
C ASP A 303 3.85 -10.47 -0.29
N SER A 304 4.53 -9.92 0.71
CA SER A 304 3.95 -9.61 2.02
C SER A 304 4.67 -8.47 2.73
N TRP A 305 4.04 -7.92 3.77
CA TRP A 305 4.53 -6.82 4.60
C TRP A 305 4.64 -7.27 6.05
N ARG A 306 5.86 -7.58 6.50
CA ARG A 306 6.12 -7.98 7.89
C ARG A 306 6.32 -6.76 8.78
N ASP A 307 6.02 -6.89 10.07
CA ASP A 307 6.48 -5.93 11.06
C ASP A 307 8.01 -6.01 11.17
N ASP A 308 8.67 -4.88 11.42
CA ASP A 308 10.14 -4.79 11.41
C ASP A 308 10.80 -5.52 12.58
N ASP A 309 10.09 -5.64 13.71
CA ASP A 309 10.46 -6.42 14.89
C ASP A 309 10.37 -7.95 14.69
N ARG A 310 9.74 -8.42 13.61
CA ARG A 310 9.61 -9.85 13.32
C ARG A 310 10.73 -10.37 12.44
N VAL A 311 11.22 -11.56 12.81
CA VAL A 311 12.05 -12.39 11.94
C VAL A 311 11.28 -12.68 10.65
N SER A 312 11.92 -12.46 9.51
CA SER A 312 11.31 -12.67 8.21
C SER A 312 11.06 -14.16 7.93
N GLU A 313 9.94 -14.46 7.28
CA GLU A 313 9.50 -15.82 6.92
C GLU A 313 10.60 -16.65 6.25
N HIS A 314 11.40 -16.02 5.36
CA HIS A 314 12.45 -16.70 4.59
C HIS A 314 13.47 -17.42 5.48
N VAL A 315 13.71 -16.94 6.71
CA VAL A 315 14.65 -17.59 7.64
C VAL A 315 14.16 -18.99 8.01
N TYR A 316 12.86 -19.14 8.26
CA TYR A 316 12.27 -20.44 8.57
C TYR A 316 12.16 -21.33 7.34
N LEU A 317 11.89 -20.73 6.18
CA LEU A 317 11.87 -21.44 4.90
C LEU A 317 13.25 -21.96 4.49
N GLN A 318 14.32 -21.24 4.81
CA GLN A 318 15.70 -21.70 4.60
C GLN A 318 15.99 -22.98 5.39
N GLU A 319 15.46 -23.12 6.60
CA GLU A 319 15.62 -24.34 7.42
C GLU A 319 14.78 -25.52 6.96
N ALA A 320 13.66 -25.21 6.29
CA ALA A 320 12.75 -26.17 5.68
C ALA A 320 13.28 -26.77 4.38
N LEU A 321 14.36 -26.22 3.81
CA LEU A 321 14.97 -26.74 2.59
C LEU A 321 15.36 -28.21 2.77
N GLY A 322 14.87 -29.05 1.86
CA GLY A 322 15.09 -30.49 1.84
C GLY A 322 14.25 -31.30 2.83
N ILE A 323 13.37 -30.67 3.63
CA ILE A 323 12.49 -31.39 4.57
C ILE A 323 11.21 -31.83 3.83
N PRO A 324 10.94 -33.15 3.70
CA PRO A 324 9.67 -33.64 3.17
C PRO A 324 8.50 -33.15 4.02
N GLY A 325 7.36 -32.90 3.39
CA GLY A 325 6.16 -32.44 4.07
C GLY A 325 6.11 -30.94 4.33
N VAL A 326 7.13 -30.18 3.90
CA VAL A 326 7.20 -28.72 4.04
C VAL A 326 7.46 -28.06 2.70
N VAL A 327 6.90 -26.87 2.50
CA VAL A 327 7.10 -26.04 1.32
C VAL A 327 8.58 -25.75 1.07
N GLN A 328 8.98 -25.76 -0.21
CA GLN A 328 10.35 -25.52 -0.62
C GLN A 328 10.49 -24.11 -1.24
N MET A 329 11.38 -23.30 -0.65
CA MET A 329 11.75 -21.98 -1.16
C MET A 329 12.76 -22.09 -2.31
N VAL A 330 12.60 -21.22 -3.29
CA VAL A 330 13.49 -21.09 -4.46
C VAL A 330 14.39 -19.86 -4.31
N SER A 331 13.82 -18.70 -4.00
CA SER A 331 14.57 -17.47 -3.71
C SER A 331 13.78 -16.52 -2.81
N CYS A 332 14.45 -15.51 -2.26
CA CYS A 332 13.80 -14.49 -1.45
C CYS A 332 14.45 -13.11 -1.60
N GLU A 333 13.65 -12.06 -1.41
CA GLU A 333 14.06 -10.67 -1.29
C GLU A 333 13.43 -10.11 0.00
N PRO A 334 14.15 -10.14 1.14
CA PRO A 334 13.57 -9.88 2.47
C PRO A 334 13.49 -8.39 2.88
N ASP A 335 14.00 -7.48 2.04
CA ASP A 335 13.90 -6.02 2.23
C ASP A 335 13.78 -5.30 0.88
N ARG A 336 12.56 -5.30 0.32
CA ARG A 336 12.25 -4.63 -0.96
C ARG A 336 11.84 -3.16 -0.80
N GLY A 337 11.70 -2.70 0.44
CA GLY A 337 11.18 -1.39 0.79
C GLY A 337 10.48 -1.37 2.13
N GLN A 338 10.38 -0.19 2.73
CA GLN A 338 9.82 -0.01 4.07
C GLN A 338 8.83 1.15 4.10
N THR A 339 7.76 1.03 4.87
CA THR A 339 6.73 2.08 4.96
C THR A 339 7.26 3.38 5.55
N LYS A 340 8.27 3.34 6.45
CA LYS A 340 8.94 4.55 6.93
C LYS A 340 9.59 5.38 5.80
N HIS A 341 10.11 4.72 4.76
CA HIS A 341 10.68 5.40 3.59
C HIS A 341 9.58 5.96 2.68
N LEU A 342 8.48 5.23 2.51
CA LEU A 342 7.32 5.70 1.73
C LEU A 342 6.67 6.95 2.32
N ARG A 343 6.78 7.11 3.65
CA ARG A 343 6.28 8.26 4.41
C ARG A 343 7.27 9.40 4.58
N GLY A 344 8.55 9.15 4.32
CA GLY A 344 9.61 10.15 4.49
C GLY A 344 9.75 10.53 5.95
N PHE A 345 10.01 9.56 6.83
CA PHE A 345 10.34 9.88 8.21
C PHE A 345 11.84 10.12 8.43
N GLY A 346 12.67 9.95 7.40
CA GLY A 346 14.12 9.84 7.56
C GLY A 346 14.47 8.91 8.74
N ASP A 347 15.33 9.41 9.63
CA ASP A 347 15.74 8.71 10.86
C ASP A 347 14.78 8.95 12.05
N SER A 348 13.82 9.88 11.94
CA SER A 348 12.95 10.31 13.03
C SER A 348 11.58 9.65 12.96
N ILE A 349 11.49 8.41 13.46
CA ILE A 349 10.25 7.63 13.44
C ILE A 349 9.26 8.14 14.52
N PRO A 350 8.01 8.52 14.16
CA PRO A 350 7.02 8.95 15.15
C PRO A 350 6.64 7.85 16.16
N ALA A 351 6.38 8.25 17.40
CA ALA A 351 5.89 7.34 18.43
C ALA A 351 4.55 6.69 18.01
N GLY A 352 4.44 5.38 18.20
CA GLY A 352 3.25 4.59 17.80
C GLY A 352 3.18 4.25 16.30
N PHE A 353 4.16 4.66 15.49
CA PHE A 353 4.29 4.17 14.12
C PHE A 353 4.83 2.73 14.12
N HIS A 354 4.10 1.84 13.45
CA HIS A 354 4.52 0.46 13.24
C HIS A 354 5.06 0.33 11.82
N ASN A 355 6.39 0.35 11.70
CA ASN A 355 7.06 0.18 10.41
C ASN A 355 6.82 -1.22 9.86
N ARG A 356 6.72 -1.33 8.54
CA ARG A 356 6.60 -2.61 7.85
C ARG A 356 7.57 -2.70 6.69
N ILE A 357 8.11 -3.89 6.51
CA ILE A 357 9.11 -4.22 5.50
C ILE A 357 8.47 -5.15 4.48
N GLU A 358 8.56 -4.80 3.21
CA GLU A 358 8.09 -5.62 2.10
C GLU A 358 9.06 -6.76 1.83
N THR A 359 8.52 -7.96 1.71
CA THR A 359 9.26 -9.18 1.40
C THR A 359 8.64 -9.87 0.19
N ARG A 360 9.49 -10.42 -0.68
CA ARG A 360 9.08 -11.34 -1.75
C ARG A 360 9.73 -12.69 -1.52
N VAL A 361 8.97 -13.76 -1.61
CA VAL A 361 9.48 -15.13 -1.57
C VAL A 361 8.96 -15.90 -2.78
N VAL A 362 9.86 -16.57 -3.47
CA VAL A 362 9.51 -17.52 -4.54
C VAL A 362 9.55 -18.92 -3.93
N ILE A 363 8.46 -19.66 -4.03
CA ILE A 363 8.31 -21.02 -3.50
C ILE A 363 7.79 -21.96 -4.59
N LYS A 364 8.04 -23.25 -4.43
CA LYS A 364 7.46 -24.27 -5.33
C LYS A 364 5.93 -24.28 -5.24
N SER A 365 5.28 -24.55 -6.37
CA SER A 365 3.84 -24.77 -6.43
C SER A 365 3.47 -26.21 -6.07
N TYR A 366 2.34 -26.37 -5.39
CA TYR A 366 1.77 -27.64 -4.92
C TYR A 366 0.28 -27.71 -5.23
N GLY A 367 -0.41 -28.75 -4.75
CA GLY A 367 -1.85 -28.91 -4.92
C GLY A 367 -2.67 -27.91 -4.12
N LYS A 368 -4.00 -28.09 -4.18
CA LYS A 368 -4.96 -27.26 -3.44
C LYS A 368 -4.83 -27.49 -1.92
N SER A 369 -5.38 -26.57 -1.12
CA SER A 369 -5.55 -26.78 0.32
C SER A 369 -6.21 -28.12 0.61
N VAL A 370 -5.82 -28.76 1.71
CA VAL A 370 -6.35 -30.04 2.17
C VAL A 370 -7.87 -30.00 2.38
N LYS A 371 -8.48 -28.82 2.52
CA LYS A 371 -9.94 -28.63 2.54
C LYS A 371 -10.63 -29.22 1.29
N TYR A 372 -9.94 -29.28 0.15
CA TYR A 372 -10.47 -29.75 -1.12
C TYR A 372 -10.13 -31.22 -1.42
N PHE A 373 -9.87 -32.02 -0.38
CA PHE A 373 -9.62 -33.45 -0.53
C PHE A 373 -10.81 -34.18 -1.18
N THR A 374 -10.53 -35.26 -1.90
CA THR A 374 -11.53 -36.10 -2.58
C THR A 374 -11.71 -37.46 -1.93
N SER A 375 -10.82 -37.86 -1.02
CA SER A 375 -10.95 -39.10 -0.25
C SER A 375 -10.35 -38.99 1.15
N ALA A 376 -10.85 -39.80 2.08
CA ALA A 376 -10.31 -39.89 3.44
C ALA A 376 -8.81 -40.25 3.44
N MET A 377 -8.40 -41.15 2.54
CA MET A 377 -6.99 -41.56 2.42
C MET A 377 -6.09 -40.38 2.02
N GLN A 378 -6.56 -39.52 1.12
CA GLN A 378 -5.80 -38.36 0.67
C GLN A 378 -5.54 -37.37 1.82
N VAL A 379 -6.56 -37.02 2.60
CA VAL A 379 -6.41 -36.11 3.74
C VAL A 379 -5.54 -36.72 4.85
N VAL A 380 -5.71 -38.00 5.18
CA VAL A 380 -4.88 -38.67 6.20
C VAL A 380 -3.42 -38.71 5.78
N CYS A 381 -3.12 -39.05 4.52
CA CYS A 381 -1.75 -39.02 4.00
C CYS A 381 -1.15 -37.61 4.03
N ALA A 382 -1.94 -36.60 3.64
CA ALA A 382 -1.48 -35.22 3.61
C ALA A 382 -1.16 -34.70 5.03
N LEU A 383 -2.07 -34.94 5.99
CA LEU A 383 -1.85 -34.53 7.38
C LEU A 383 -0.65 -35.25 8.00
N ARG A 384 -0.49 -36.55 7.76
CA ARG A 384 0.68 -37.31 8.24
C ARG A 384 1.98 -36.68 7.75
N ASP A 385 2.08 -36.40 6.46
CA ASP A 385 3.31 -35.88 5.85
C ASP A 385 3.62 -34.47 6.33
N ALA A 386 2.62 -33.59 6.44
CA ALA A 386 2.78 -32.25 6.99
C ALA A 386 3.19 -32.24 8.47
N ILE A 387 2.60 -33.14 9.29
CA ILE A 387 2.98 -33.29 10.71
C ILE A 387 4.41 -33.82 10.84
N ALA A 388 4.80 -34.81 10.03
CA ALA A 388 6.16 -35.33 10.02
C ALA A 388 7.17 -34.23 9.62
N GLY A 389 6.88 -33.46 8.57
CA GLY A 389 7.71 -32.33 8.17
C GLY A 389 7.83 -31.25 9.25
N HIS A 390 6.71 -30.91 9.91
CA HIS A 390 6.73 -29.97 11.03
C HIS A 390 7.53 -30.50 12.23
N MET A 391 7.47 -31.80 12.52
CA MET A 391 8.26 -32.43 13.58
C MET A 391 9.77 -32.30 13.31
N GLU A 392 10.22 -32.48 12.07
CA GLU A 392 11.63 -32.29 11.71
C GLU A 392 12.06 -30.82 11.86
N LEU A 393 11.23 -29.87 11.47
CA LEU A 393 11.48 -28.44 11.73
C LEU A 393 11.49 -28.11 13.22
N TYR A 394 10.60 -28.72 13.99
CA TYR A 394 10.53 -28.54 15.43
C TYR A 394 11.82 -29.01 16.11
N LYS A 395 12.40 -30.13 15.66
CA LYS A 395 13.72 -30.60 16.12
C LYS A 395 14.84 -29.62 15.79
N LYS A 396 14.74 -28.89 14.67
CA LYS A 396 15.64 -27.77 14.31
C LYS A 396 15.35 -26.46 15.07
N GLY A 397 14.36 -26.45 15.96
CA GLY A 397 14.04 -25.29 16.80
C GLY A 397 13.05 -24.31 16.17
N THR A 398 12.33 -24.69 15.10
CA THR A 398 11.33 -23.85 14.45
C THR A 398 9.90 -24.34 14.74
N LEU A 399 9.07 -23.45 15.29
CA LEU A 399 7.67 -23.69 15.60
C LEU A 399 6.76 -22.87 14.67
N HIS A 400 5.87 -23.53 13.92
CA HIS A 400 5.02 -22.90 12.89
C HIS A 400 3.96 -21.92 13.45
N ARG A 401 3.28 -22.31 14.55
CA ARG A 401 2.20 -21.57 15.25
C ARG A 401 0.92 -21.26 14.48
N ASP A 402 0.86 -21.41 13.17
CA ASP A 402 -0.37 -21.19 12.37
C ASP A 402 -0.79 -22.43 11.56
N VAL A 403 -0.80 -23.60 12.19
CA VAL A 403 -1.24 -24.84 11.51
C VAL A 403 -2.76 -24.84 11.39
N SER A 404 -3.27 -24.86 10.16
CA SER A 404 -4.70 -24.87 9.86
C SER A 404 -5.00 -25.64 8.57
N ILE A 405 -6.27 -25.95 8.31
CA ILE A 405 -6.70 -26.59 7.06
C ILE A 405 -6.38 -25.76 5.81
N TYR A 406 -6.10 -24.46 5.96
CA TYR A 406 -5.72 -23.56 4.87
C TYR A 406 -4.21 -23.57 4.59
N ASN A 407 -3.41 -24.00 5.57
CA ASN A 407 -1.95 -23.98 5.52
C ASN A 407 -1.33 -25.37 5.29
N VAL A 408 -2.16 -26.39 5.06
CA VAL A 408 -1.71 -27.70 4.57
C VAL A 408 -2.23 -27.87 3.14
N LEU A 409 -1.31 -27.97 2.18
CA LEU A 409 -1.61 -28.24 0.79
C LEU A 409 -1.51 -29.74 0.48
N LEU A 410 -2.27 -30.21 -0.49
CA LEU A 410 -2.11 -31.53 -1.08
C LEU A 410 -0.83 -31.56 -1.93
N GLY A 411 -0.17 -32.71 -1.97
CA GLY A 411 0.94 -32.96 -2.89
C GLY A 411 0.51 -32.87 -4.36
N LYS A 412 1.50 -32.86 -5.26
CA LYS A 412 1.26 -33.06 -6.70
C LYS A 412 0.62 -34.45 -6.92
N PRO A 413 -0.09 -34.68 -8.05
CA PRO A 413 -0.55 -36.01 -8.41
C PRO A 413 0.59 -37.03 -8.33
N ASP A 414 0.29 -38.22 -7.79
CA ASP A 414 1.25 -39.32 -7.61
C ASP A 414 2.48 -38.99 -6.75
N ALA A 415 2.37 -37.99 -5.86
CA ALA A 415 3.43 -37.65 -4.92
C ALA A 415 3.79 -38.84 -4.01
N GLU A 416 5.10 -39.10 -3.92
CA GLU A 416 5.67 -40.12 -3.04
C GLU A 416 5.32 -39.87 -1.56
N PRO A 417 5.34 -40.92 -0.71
CA PRO A 417 5.27 -40.78 0.74
C PRO A 417 6.24 -39.71 1.26
N GLY A 418 5.74 -38.79 2.08
CA GLY A 418 6.49 -37.62 2.55
C GLY A 418 6.19 -36.34 1.78
N TYR A 419 5.59 -36.42 0.59
CA TYR A 419 5.23 -35.24 -0.23
C TYR A 419 3.73 -35.15 -0.54
N ARG A 420 2.90 -36.01 0.08
CA ARG A 420 1.45 -36.03 -0.18
C ARG A 420 0.71 -34.91 0.55
N GLY A 421 1.34 -34.29 1.54
CA GLY A 421 0.87 -33.06 2.16
C GLY A 421 2.03 -32.15 2.49
N ILE A 422 1.81 -30.85 2.32
CA ILE A 422 2.86 -29.84 2.37
C ILE A 422 2.40 -28.71 3.28
N LEU A 423 3.12 -28.48 4.38
CA LEU A 423 2.91 -27.35 5.28
C LEU A 423 3.48 -26.06 4.65
N ILE A 424 2.67 -25.00 4.62
CA ILE A 424 2.98 -23.68 4.08
C ILE A 424 2.70 -22.58 5.12
N ASP A 425 3.13 -21.35 4.82
CA ASP A 425 2.83 -20.09 5.55
C ASP A 425 3.49 -19.97 6.94
N PHE A 426 4.79 -19.64 6.92
CA PHE A 426 5.64 -19.50 8.10
C PHE A 426 5.69 -18.05 8.65
N ASP A 427 4.80 -17.17 8.20
CA ASP A 427 4.72 -15.76 8.64
C ASP A 427 4.53 -15.60 10.16
N MET A 428 3.97 -16.62 10.81
CA MET A 428 3.72 -16.66 12.24
C MET A 428 4.74 -17.53 12.99
N ALA A 429 5.74 -18.10 12.33
CA ALA A 429 6.69 -18.99 12.99
C ALA A 429 7.58 -18.27 14.01
N THR A 430 8.17 -19.05 14.93
CA THR A 430 9.11 -18.56 15.95
C THR A 430 10.18 -19.60 16.23
N ARG A 431 11.28 -19.14 16.85
CA ARG A 431 12.25 -20.02 17.49
C ARG A 431 11.68 -20.61 18.77
N ARG A 432 11.91 -21.91 18.99
CA ARG A 432 11.53 -22.63 20.20
C ARG A 432 12.35 -22.16 21.41
N ASP A 433 13.64 -21.94 21.22
CA ASP A 433 14.58 -21.64 22.31
C ASP A 433 14.89 -20.13 22.43
N GLY A 434 14.21 -19.30 21.64
CA GLY A 434 14.23 -17.85 21.79
C GLY A 434 13.35 -17.46 22.97
N GLY A 435 13.96 -17.24 24.13
CA GLY A 435 13.29 -16.67 25.28
C GLY A 435 12.58 -15.38 24.88
N SER A 436 11.26 -15.42 24.76
CA SER A 436 10.50 -14.23 25.07
C SER A 436 10.70 -13.99 26.55
N SER A 437 11.11 -12.76 26.91
CA SER A 437 10.63 -12.14 28.14
C SER A 437 9.12 -12.36 28.13
N THR A 438 8.68 -13.36 28.88
CA THR A 438 7.27 -13.65 29.04
C THR A 438 6.62 -12.41 29.62
N ASP A 439 5.66 -11.84 28.90
CA ASP A 439 4.90 -10.65 29.27
C ASP A 439 3.85 -10.96 30.35
N TRP A 440 4.29 -11.62 31.42
CA TRP A 440 3.54 -11.73 32.67
C TRP A 440 4.51 -11.53 33.83
N ARG A 441 4.38 -10.39 34.51
CA ARG A 441 4.97 -10.19 35.83
C ARG A 441 4.12 -10.94 36.83
N VAL A 442 4.66 -11.98 37.46
CA VAL A 442 4.14 -12.42 38.76
C VAL A 442 4.51 -11.31 39.73
N LEU A 443 3.53 -10.57 40.22
CA LEU A 443 3.69 -9.84 41.47
C LEU A 443 3.74 -10.88 42.58
N SER A 444 4.94 -11.35 42.93
CA SER A 444 5.11 -11.98 44.23
C SER A 444 4.98 -10.89 45.28
N TYR A 445 3.93 -10.98 46.10
CA TYR A 445 3.89 -10.30 47.40
C TYR A 445 5.00 -10.93 48.27
N ALA A 446 6.23 -10.45 48.11
CA ALA A 446 7.28 -10.66 49.08
C ALA A 446 7.15 -9.56 50.12
N GLU A 447 6.84 -10.00 51.33
CA GLU A 447 6.57 -9.25 52.55
C GLU A 447 7.53 -8.07 52.76
N THR A 448 6.92 -6.91 53.03
CA THR A 448 7.61 -5.76 53.59
C THR A 448 7.97 -6.09 55.05
N THR A 449 9.15 -6.63 55.29
CA THR A 449 9.72 -6.63 56.65
C THR A 449 11.20 -6.29 56.60
N THR A 450 11.54 -5.31 57.44
CA THR A 450 12.87 -4.85 57.86
C THR A 450 13.68 -3.98 56.90
N MET A 451 13.71 -2.67 57.19
CA MET A 451 14.95 -1.94 57.49
C MET A 451 14.61 -0.52 57.98
N THR A 452 14.59 -0.33 59.29
CA THR A 452 14.83 0.97 59.92
C THR A 452 15.87 0.80 61.03
N HIS A 453 17.15 0.84 60.64
CA HIS A 453 18.21 1.27 61.56
C HIS A 453 18.47 2.76 61.32
N PHE A 454 18.20 3.56 62.35
CA PHE A 454 18.78 4.89 62.50
C PHE A 454 19.77 4.87 63.67
N PRO A 455 20.82 5.71 63.64
CA PRO A 455 22.05 5.54 64.39
C PRO A 455 21.97 6.08 65.83
N ALA A 456 22.87 5.58 66.66
CA ALA A 456 23.11 6.00 68.03
C ALA A 456 23.86 7.35 68.13
N THR A 457 23.69 7.99 69.31
CA THR A 457 24.37 9.11 70.00
C THR A 457 23.37 10.23 70.31
N THR A 458 23.10 10.65 71.55
CA THR A 458 23.70 10.47 72.90
C THR A 458 22.60 10.66 73.93
#